data_AF-A0A854XK42-F1
#
_entry.id   AF-A0A854XK42-F1
#
_cell.length_a   1.000
_cell.length_b   1.000
_cell.length_c   1.000
_cell.angle_alpha   90.00
_cell.angle_beta   90.00
_cell.angle_gamma   90.00
#
_symmetry.space_group_name_H-M   'P 1'
#
loop_
_entity.id
_entity.type
_entity.pdbx_description
1 polymer ?
#
loop_
_entity_poly.entity_id
_entity_poly.type
_entity_poly.pdbx_seq_one_letter_code
_entity_poly.pdbx_strand_id
1 'polypeptide(L)'
;MVLRSEILVNKNVLPTKEQALPGRETAMTLPEKHFVFEETPLLGPFFQDVDFAIFGLGCFWGAESRFWQREGVVSTVVGYAGGYTPNPTYEEVCSGLTGHAEVVLVVYDKDKVSYEELLAMFWELHNPTQGMRQGNDIGTQYRSVIYATSPEQLDAALKSKAVYQAELSKAGLGEISTEIEQAPTVYFAEAYHQQYLAKNPEGYCGIGGTGVCMPPSLAGN
;
A
#
# COMPACT_ATOMS: atom_id res chain seq x y z
N MET A 1 17.19 -25.34 19.68
CA MET A 1 16.50 -24.17 20.26
C MET A 1 17.46 -23.00 20.12
N VAL A 2 17.43 -22.32 18.97
CA VAL A 2 18.32 -21.18 18.73
C VAL A 2 17.73 -20.00 19.52
N LEU A 3 18.51 -19.46 20.44
CA LEU A 3 18.15 -18.33 21.30
C LEU A 3 17.66 -17.17 20.43
N ARG A 4 16.39 -16.78 20.61
CA ARG A 4 15.71 -15.68 19.89
C ARG A 4 16.31 -14.28 20.18
N SER A 5 17.40 -14.19 20.93
CA SER A 5 17.94 -12.93 21.48
C SER A 5 19.11 -12.32 20.71
N GLU A 6 19.61 -12.93 19.63
CA GLU A 6 20.79 -12.42 18.90
C GLU A 6 20.64 -12.33 17.38
N ILE A 7 19.40 -12.34 16.86
CA ILE A 7 19.20 -11.87 15.47
C ILE A 7 19.17 -10.34 15.55
N LEU A 8 20.29 -9.70 15.23
CA LEU A 8 20.28 -8.32 14.73
C LEU A 8 19.26 -8.27 13.61
N VAL A 9 18.04 -7.78 13.90
CA VAL A 9 16.96 -7.75 12.92
C VAL A 9 17.34 -6.72 11.87
N ASN A 10 17.84 -7.22 10.75
CA ASN A 10 18.07 -6.40 9.58
C ASN A 10 16.71 -6.08 8.96
N LYS A 11 16.15 -4.91 9.30
CA LYS A 11 14.85 -4.45 8.79
C LYS A 11 14.80 -4.33 7.26
N ASN A 12 15.94 -4.43 6.57
CA ASN A 12 16.01 -4.41 5.11
C ASN A 12 15.98 -5.80 4.48
N VAL A 13 15.75 -6.87 5.26
CA VAL A 13 15.68 -8.25 4.77
C VAL A 13 14.36 -8.86 5.21
N LEU A 14 13.64 -9.48 4.28
CA LEU A 14 12.41 -10.20 4.59
C LEU A 14 12.73 -11.41 5.49
N PRO A 15 11.94 -11.64 6.56
CA PRO A 15 12.10 -12.84 7.39
C PRO A 15 11.74 -14.08 6.58
N THR A 16 12.29 -15.24 6.93
CA THR A 16 11.72 -16.51 6.45
C THR A 16 10.41 -16.81 7.19
N LYS A 17 9.61 -17.74 6.67
CA LYS A 17 8.36 -18.17 7.32
C LYS A 17 8.58 -18.69 8.75
N GLU A 18 9.71 -19.34 9.01
CA GLU A 18 10.08 -19.88 10.34
C GLU A 18 10.55 -18.78 11.31
N GLN A 19 11.06 -17.68 10.78
CA GLN A 19 11.47 -16.50 11.55
C GLN A 19 10.29 -15.57 11.84
N ALA A 20 9.22 -15.68 11.04
CA ALA A 20 8.08 -14.79 11.14
C ALA A 20 7.36 -14.92 12.49
N LEU A 21 6.81 -13.80 12.97
CA LEU A 21 6.02 -13.81 14.19
C LEU A 21 4.76 -14.68 14.00
N PRO A 22 4.31 -15.39 15.06
CA PRO A 22 3.17 -16.29 14.95
C PRO A 22 1.83 -15.57 14.75
N GLY A 23 1.75 -14.28 15.11
CA GLY A 23 0.55 -13.47 14.95
C GLY A 23 -0.57 -13.88 15.90
N ARG A 24 -1.82 -13.70 15.45
CA ARG A 24 -3.04 -14.00 16.22
C ARG A 24 -4.18 -14.45 15.31
N GLU A 25 -5.17 -15.12 15.89
CA GLU A 25 -6.40 -15.52 15.19
C GLU A 25 -7.43 -14.38 15.09
N THR A 26 -7.41 -13.46 16.05
CA THR A 26 -8.40 -12.37 16.14
C THR A 26 -8.03 -11.22 15.22
N ALA A 27 -8.91 -10.91 14.27
CA ALA A 27 -8.78 -9.74 13.40
C ALA A 27 -9.00 -8.42 14.17
N MET A 28 -8.47 -7.33 13.62
CA MET A 28 -8.66 -5.99 14.18
C MET A 28 -10.13 -5.57 14.10
N THR A 29 -10.62 -4.92 15.15
CA THR A 29 -11.93 -4.27 15.12
C THR A 29 -11.81 -2.96 14.37
N LEU A 30 -12.65 -2.79 13.34
CA LEU A 30 -12.66 -1.62 12.48
C LEU A 30 -13.87 -0.72 12.77
N PRO A 31 -13.77 0.59 12.49
CA PRO A 31 -14.94 1.45 12.50
C PRO A 31 -15.92 1.06 11.38
N GLU A 32 -17.21 1.26 11.63
CA GLU A 32 -18.26 0.92 10.65
C GLU A 32 -18.22 1.80 9.40
N LYS A 33 -17.86 3.08 9.57
CA LYS A 33 -17.86 4.10 8.53
C LYS A 33 -16.48 4.68 8.29
N HIS A 34 -16.25 5.15 7.06
CA HIS A 34 -15.05 5.88 6.70
C HIS A 34 -15.07 7.27 7.34
N PHE A 35 -13.97 7.70 7.97
CA PHE A 35 -13.96 8.96 8.73
C PHE A 35 -14.15 10.20 7.84
N VAL A 36 -13.60 10.20 6.63
CA VAL A 36 -13.71 11.34 5.68
C VAL A 36 -15.04 11.30 4.91
N PHE A 37 -15.55 10.10 4.66
CA PHE A 37 -16.80 9.91 3.92
C PHE A 37 -17.85 9.45 4.93
N GLU A 38 -18.33 10.40 5.75
CA GLU A 38 -19.10 10.14 6.98
C GLU A 38 -20.34 9.23 6.82
N GLU A 39 -20.86 9.10 5.59
CA GLU A 39 -22.02 8.25 5.27
C GLU A 39 -21.67 6.96 4.51
N THR A 40 -20.40 6.73 4.22
CA THR A 40 -19.93 5.56 3.49
C THR A 40 -19.43 4.49 4.45
N PRO A 41 -19.88 3.23 4.34
CA PRO A 41 -19.32 2.13 5.12
C PRO A 41 -17.84 1.92 4.76
N LEU A 42 -17.03 1.53 5.74
CA LEU A 42 -15.58 1.38 5.52
C LEU A 42 -15.26 0.28 4.49
N LEU A 43 -15.90 -0.87 4.62
CA LEU A 43 -15.68 -2.08 3.80
C LEU A 43 -16.90 -2.51 2.98
N GLY A 44 -17.93 -1.68 2.93
CA GLY A 44 -19.19 -1.97 2.24
C GLY A 44 -20.28 -2.51 3.18
N PRO A 45 -21.44 -2.93 2.62
CA PRO A 45 -21.74 -2.97 1.19
C PRO A 45 -21.75 -1.56 0.56
N PHE A 46 -21.24 -1.44 -0.66
CA PHE A 46 -21.24 -0.20 -1.43
C PHE A 46 -22.43 -0.19 -2.40
N PHE A 47 -22.99 0.98 -2.68
CA PHE A 47 -24.13 1.13 -3.59
C PHE A 47 -23.69 1.36 -5.04
N GLN A 48 -22.45 1.79 -5.25
CA GLN A 48 -21.83 2.04 -6.55
C GLN A 48 -21.26 0.74 -7.15
N ASP A 49 -21.02 0.74 -8.46
CA ASP A 49 -20.28 -0.35 -9.13
C ASP A 49 -18.78 -0.20 -8.86
N VAL A 50 -18.36 -0.68 -7.70
CA VAL A 50 -16.99 -0.50 -7.21
C VAL A 50 -16.06 -1.64 -7.59
N ASP A 51 -14.77 -1.33 -7.63
CA ASP A 51 -13.68 -2.30 -7.64
C ASP A 51 -12.60 -1.91 -6.60
N PHE A 52 -11.64 -2.79 -6.38
CA PHE A 52 -10.64 -2.70 -5.32
C PHE A 52 -9.23 -2.69 -5.90
N ALA A 53 -8.41 -1.74 -5.46
CA ALA A 53 -6.98 -1.68 -5.77
C ALA A 53 -6.16 -1.68 -4.47
N ILE A 54 -5.05 -2.44 -4.43
CA ILE A 54 -4.21 -2.55 -3.23
C ILE A 54 -2.79 -2.09 -3.58
N PHE A 55 -2.32 -1.06 -2.86
CA PHE A 55 -1.02 -0.44 -3.10
C PHE A 55 -0.24 -0.26 -1.80
N GLY A 56 1.06 -0.50 -1.82
CA GLY A 56 1.97 -0.08 -0.76
C GLY A 56 3.06 0.82 -1.33
N LEU A 57 3.23 1.99 -0.72
CA LEU A 57 4.04 3.07 -1.27
C LEU A 57 4.73 3.89 -0.16
N GLY A 58 5.16 3.19 0.90
CA GLY A 58 5.72 3.77 2.12
C GLY A 58 4.71 3.85 3.25
N CYS A 59 4.86 4.85 4.12
CA CYS A 59 3.92 5.10 5.21
C CYS A 59 2.48 5.21 4.69
N PHE A 60 1.62 4.28 5.11
CA PHE A 60 0.25 4.20 4.64
C PHE A 60 -0.63 5.42 4.99
N TRP A 61 -0.25 6.25 5.97
CA TRP A 61 -1.04 7.43 6.36
C TRP A 61 -1.03 8.49 5.26
N GLY A 62 0.16 8.80 4.75
CA GLY A 62 0.31 9.72 3.63
C GLY A 62 -0.28 9.15 2.35
N ALA A 63 -0.09 7.85 2.12
CA ALA A 63 -0.63 7.16 0.96
C ALA A 63 -2.16 7.19 0.93
N GLU A 64 -2.81 6.75 2.00
CA GLU A 64 -4.26 6.73 2.13
C GLU A 64 -4.85 8.11 1.90
N SER A 65 -4.23 9.15 2.48
CA SER A 65 -4.65 10.54 2.34
C SER A 65 -4.69 11.03 0.90
N ARG A 66 -3.75 10.59 0.08
CA ARG A 66 -3.71 10.95 -1.34
C ARG A 66 -4.78 10.24 -2.15
N PHE A 67 -5.08 8.99 -1.82
CA PHE A 67 -6.12 8.24 -2.52
C PHE A 67 -7.54 8.73 -2.19
N TRP A 68 -7.89 8.99 -0.93
CA TRP A 68 -9.26 9.45 -0.63
C TRP A 68 -9.57 10.85 -1.21
N GLN A 69 -8.55 11.62 -1.59
CA GLN A 69 -8.73 12.92 -2.25
C GLN A 69 -9.05 12.80 -3.74
N ARG A 70 -8.88 11.61 -4.33
CA ARG A 70 -9.16 11.38 -5.75
C ARG A 70 -10.66 11.24 -5.97
N GLU A 71 -11.19 12.05 -6.88
CA GLU A 71 -12.56 11.89 -7.36
C GLU A 71 -12.77 10.48 -7.94
N GLY A 72 -13.87 9.85 -7.56
CA GLY A 72 -14.18 8.46 -7.90
C GLY A 72 -13.76 7.45 -6.82
N VAL A 73 -12.89 7.81 -5.88
CA VAL A 73 -12.63 6.96 -4.70
C VAL A 73 -13.79 7.05 -3.73
N VAL A 74 -14.29 5.89 -3.30
CA VAL A 74 -15.48 5.73 -2.47
C VAL A 74 -15.11 5.46 -1.01
N SER A 75 -14.04 4.70 -0.76
CA SER A 75 -13.51 4.42 0.57
C SER A 75 -12.04 4.04 0.46
N THR A 76 -11.28 4.22 1.54
CA THR A 76 -9.92 3.70 1.68
C THR A 76 -9.75 3.02 3.02
N VAL A 77 -8.93 1.98 3.07
CA VAL A 77 -8.64 1.23 4.30
C VAL A 77 -7.16 0.88 4.32
N VAL A 78 -6.49 1.11 5.44
CA VAL A 78 -5.07 0.76 5.61
C VAL A 78 -4.89 -0.59 6.30
N GLY A 79 -3.81 -1.28 5.95
CA GLY A 79 -3.50 -2.60 6.47
C GLY A 79 -2.13 -3.12 6.10
N TYR A 80 -1.97 -4.43 6.22
CA TYR A 80 -0.72 -5.16 6.08
C TYR A 80 -0.92 -6.35 5.13
N ALA A 81 -0.06 -6.50 4.14
CA ALA A 81 -0.16 -7.56 3.12
C ALA A 81 1.23 -8.03 2.65
N GLY A 82 1.31 -9.22 2.03
CA GLY A 82 2.56 -9.76 1.48
C GLY A 82 3.53 -10.41 2.45
N GLY A 83 3.12 -10.59 3.71
CA GLY A 83 3.91 -11.26 4.75
C GLY A 83 3.34 -12.62 5.14
N TYR A 84 3.87 -13.17 6.24
CA TYR A 84 3.53 -14.50 6.73
C TYR A 84 2.64 -14.49 7.98
N THR A 85 2.74 -13.43 8.79
CA THR A 85 2.13 -13.37 10.12
C THR A 85 0.63 -13.06 10.03
N PRO A 86 -0.28 -13.93 10.51
CA PRO A 86 -1.71 -13.65 10.49
C PRO A 86 -2.11 -12.56 11.49
N ASN A 87 -3.02 -11.67 11.06
CA ASN A 87 -3.58 -10.56 11.84
C ASN A 87 -2.54 -9.76 12.65
N PRO A 88 -1.42 -9.30 12.06
CA PRO A 88 -0.34 -8.65 12.82
C PRO A 88 -0.79 -7.29 13.39
N THR A 89 -0.19 -6.86 14.51
CA THR A 89 -0.33 -5.46 14.98
C THR A 89 0.66 -4.56 14.28
N TYR A 90 0.44 -3.25 14.37
CA TYR A 90 1.42 -2.26 13.91
C TYR A 90 2.81 -2.47 14.53
N GLU A 91 2.90 -2.74 15.83
CA GLU A 91 4.19 -2.95 16.51
C GLU A 91 4.90 -4.21 16.00
N GLU A 92 4.13 -5.28 15.74
CA GLU A 92 4.67 -6.50 15.16
C GLU A 92 5.21 -6.23 13.76
N VAL A 93 4.48 -5.50 12.91
CA VAL A 93 4.95 -5.12 11.57
C VAL A 93 6.19 -4.24 11.64
N CYS A 94 6.22 -3.25 12.53
CA CYS A 94 7.35 -2.35 12.75
C CYS A 94 8.63 -3.06 13.25
N SER A 95 8.50 -4.27 13.81
CA SER A 95 9.64 -5.11 14.13
C SER A 95 10.39 -5.61 12.89
N GLY A 96 9.73 -5.67 11.73
CA GLY A 96 10.25 -6.26 10.48
C GLY A 96 10.12 -7.79 10.42
N LEU A 97 9.61 -8.44 11.48
CA LEU A 97 9.53 -9.90 11.59
C LEU A 97 8.20 -10.48 11.07
N THR A 98 7.34 -9.69 10.45
CA THR A 98 6.07 -10.21 9.88
C THR A 98 6.17 -10.47 8.38
N GLY A 99 7.10 -9.79 7.71
CA GLY A 99 7.25 -9.77 6.25
C GLY A 99 6.21 -8.92 5.51
N HIS A 100 5.23 -8.35 6.21
CA HIS A 100 4.19 -7.55 5.58
C HIS A 100 4.71 -6.19 5.13
N ALA A 101 4.19 -5.71 4.00
CA ALA A 101 4.20 -4.30 3.60
C ALA A 101 2.99 -3.58 4.20
N GLU A 102 3.14 -2.30 4.51
CA GLU A 102 2.03 -1.37 4.70
C GLU A 102 1.34 -1.13 3.36
N VAL A 103 0.03 -1.31 3.35
CA VAL A 103 -0.80 -1.17 2.15
C VAL A 103 -2.04 -0.34 2.41
N VAL A 104 -2.53 0.28 1.34
CA VAL A 104 -3.83 0.92 1.24
C VAL A 104 -4.68 0.09 0.29
N LEU A 105 -5.84 -0.35 0.77
CA LEU A 105 -6.93 -0.86 -0.05
C LEU A 105 -7.82 0.33 -0.44
N VAL A 106 -7.87 0.63 -1.72
CA VAL A 106 -8.66 1.70 -2.32
C VAL A 106 -9.91 1.09 -2.95
N VAL A 107 -11.07 1.55 -2.51
CA VAL A 107 -12.37 1.22 -3.12
C VAL A 107 -12.74 2.35 -4.05
N TYR A 108 -12.93 2.05 -5.32
CA TYR A 108 -13.16 3.07 -6.34
C TYR A 108 -14.35 2.74 -7.23
N ASP A 109 -15.09 3.77 -7.63
CA ASP A 109 -16.22 3.71 -8.56
C ASP A 109 -15.67 3.60 -9.99
N LYS A 110 -15.88 2.44 -10.63
CA LYS A 110 -15.33 2.13 -11.96
C LYS A 110 -15.80 3.08 -13.05
N ASP A 111 -16.96 3.73 -12.85
CA ASP A 111 -17.52 4.69 -13.79
C ASP A 111 -16.87 6.08 -13.69
N LYS A 112 -16.07 6.34 -12.64
CA LYS A 112 -15.49 7.66 -12.34
C LYS A 112 -13.98 7.72 -12.37
N VAL A 113 -13.32 6.62 -12.00
CA VAL A 113 -11.86 6.53 -12.02
C VAL A 113 -11.44 5.14 -12.46
N SER A 114 -10.49 5.07 -13.38
CA SER A 114 -9.97 3.79 -13.88
C SER A 114 -8.83 3.26 -13.00
N TYR A 115 -8.59 1.96 -13.09
CA TYR A 115 -7.43 1.34 -12.42
C TYR A 115 -6.10 1.92 -12.92
N GLU A 116 -6.01 2.27 -14.21
CA GLU A 116 -4.83 2.89 -14.80
C GLU A 116 -4.57 4.30 -14.25
N GLU A 117 -5.62 5.08 -13.96
CA GLU A 117 -5.48 6.37 -13.29
C GLU A 117 -4.98 6.19 -11.85
N LEU A 118 -5.44 5.16 -11.14
CA LEU A 118 -4.91 4.81 -9.81
C LEU A 118 -3.46 4.33 -9.86
N LEU A 119 -3.08 3.58 -10.90
CA LEU A 119 -1.68 3.19 -11.15
C LEU A 119 -0.81 4.41 -11.44
N ALA A 120 -1.28 5.36 -12.24
CA ALA A 120 -0.57 6.61 -12.50
C ALA A 120 -0.33 7.38 -11.19
N MET A 121 -1.37 7.53 -10.36
CA MET A 121 -1.22 8.10 -9.01
C MET A 121 -0.19 7.32 -8.18
N PHE A 122 -0.29 5.99 -8.13
CA PHE A 122 0.67 5.16 -7.40
C PHE A 122 2.12 5.46 -7.81
N TRP A 123 2.43 5.46 -9.10
CA TRP A 123 3.79 5.68 -9.61
C TRP A 123 4.32 7.09 -9.31
N GLU A 124 3.46 8.10 -9.33
CA GLU A 124 3.84 9.50 -9.12
C GLU A 124 3.93 9.89 -7.63
N LEU A 125 3.22 9.18 -6.75
CA LEU A 125 3.12 9.54 -5.33
C LEU A 125 4.32 9.10 -4.48
N HIS A 126 5.17 8.19 -4.96
CA HIS A 126 6.30 7.68 -4.19
C HIS A 126 7.55 7.44 -5.05
N ASN A 127 8.67 7.10 -4.41
CA ASN A 127 9.85 6.65 -5.12
C ASN A 127 9.89 5.10 -5.19
N PRO A 128 9.61 4.48 -6.36
CA PRO A 128 9.55 3.02 -6.48
C PRO A 128 10.92 2.35 -6.63
N THR A 129 12.04 3.08 -6.55
CA THR A 129 13.39 2.54 -6.78
C THR A 129 14.19 2.34 -5.48
N GLN A 130 13.53 2.42 -4.32
CA GLN A 130 14.20 2.46 -3.02
C GLN A 130 14.30 1.10 -2.29
N GLY A 131 13.62 0.07 -2.79
CA GLY A 131 13.63 -1.27 -2.19
C GLY A 131 12.92 -1.28 -0.84
N MET A 132 13.63 -1.69 0.21
CA MET A 132 13.11 -1.85 1.57
C MET A 132 13.12 -0.52 2.36
N ARG A 133 12.66 0.56 1.71
CA ARG A 133 12.64 1.93 2.24
C ARG A 133 11.69 2.79 1.41
N GLN A 134 11.06 3.78 2.05
CA GLN A 134 10.47 4.94 1.39
C GLN A 134 10.87 6.24 2.09
N GLY A 135 11.61 7.11 1.41
CA GLY A 135 12.11 8.36 1.99
C GLY A 135 12.92 8.11 3.26
N ASN A 136 12.45 8.64 4.38
CA ASN A 136 13.06 8.46 5.70
C ASN A 136 12.58 7.19 6.43
N ASP A 137 11.53 6.53 5.91
CA ASP A 137 10.95 5.33 6.50
C ASP A 137 11.71 4.09 6.02
N ILE A 138 12.52 3.50 6.91
CA ILE A 138 13.42 2.38 6.60
C ILE A 138 12.83 1.08 7.15
N GLY A 139 12.69 0.09 6.26
CA GLY A 139 12.24 -1.25 6.60
C GLY A 139 11.44 -1.92 5.48
N THR A 140 11.41 -3.25 5.49
CA THR A 140 10.67 -4.06 4.52
C THR A 140 9.19 -3.74 4.47
N GLN A 141 8.62 -3.22 5.56
CA GLN A 141 7.22 -2.81 5.63
C GLN A 141 6.90 -1.58 4.78
N TYR A 142 7.89 -0.77 4.42
CA TYR A 142 7.69 0.44 3.61
C TYR A 142 8.01 0.24 2.12
N ARG A 143 8.22 -1.02 1.71
CA ARG A 143 8.56 -1.34 0.32
C ARG A 143 7.39 -1.03 -0.63
N SER A 144 7.74 -0.74 -1.88
CA SER A 144 6.77 -0.52 -2.94
C SER A 144 6.12 -1.83 -3.36
N VAL A 145 4.78 -1.92 -3.32
CA VAL A 145 4.02 -3.11 -3.75
C VAL A 145 2.74 -2.74 -4.50
N ILE A 146 2.35 -3.57 -5.46
CA ILE A 146 1.01 -3.60 -6.08
C ILE A 146 0.47 -5.01 -5.92
N TYR A 147 -0.70 -5.13 -5.30
CA TYR A 147 -1.40 -6.40 -5.10
C TYR A 147 -2.68 -6.42 -5.92
N ALA A 148 -2.61 -7.07 -7.09
CA ALA A 148 -3.69 -7.09 -8.06
C ALA A 148 -4.83 -8.00 -7.61
N THR A 149 -6.07 -7.51 -7.62
CA THR A 149 -7.25 -8.28 -7.21
C THR A 149 -7.81 -9.16 -8.34
N SER A 150 -7.43 -8.88 -9.59
CA SER A 150 -7.80 -9.66 -10.77
C SER A 150 -6.61 -9.86 -11.74
N PRO A 151 -6.69 -10.85 -12.65
CA PRO A 151 -5.68 -11.03 -13.70
C PRO A 151 -5.51 -9.80 -14.61
N GLU A 152 -6.59 -9.07 -14.88
CA GLU A 152 -6.58 -7.83 -15.67
C GLU A 152 -5.80 -6.73 -14.96
N GLN A 153 -6.02 -6.56 -13.65
CA GLN A 153 -5.23 -5.63 -12.84
C GLN A 153 -3.75 -6.03 -12.80
N LEU A 154 -3.44 -7.32 -12.77
CA LEU A 154 -2.05 -7.81 -12.77
C LEU A 154 -1.35 -7.45 -14.08
N ASP A 155 -1.99 -7.70 -15.23
CA ASP A 155 -1.46 -7.34 -16.54
C ASP A 155 -1.31 -5.82 -16.70
N ALA A 156 -2.31 -5.03 -16.28
CA ALA A 156 -2.24 -3.57 -16.28
C ALA A 156 -1.10 -3.03 -15.39
N ALA A 157 -0.92 -3.60 -14.19
CA ALA A 157 0.16 -3.21 -13.29
C ALA A 157 1.54 -3.51 -13.90
N LEU A 158 1.74 -4.69 -14.48
CA LEU A 158 2.99 -5.06 -15.15
C LEU A 158 3.30 -4.17 -16.35
N LYS A 159 2.29 -3.85 -17.17
CA LYS A 159 2.43 -2.91 -18.29
C LYS A 159 2.80 -1.50 -17.79
N SER A 160 2.12 -1.00 -16.77
CA SER A 160 2.39 0.32 -16.20
C SER A 160 3.81 0.42 -15.63
N LYS A 161 4.30 -0.64 -14.97
CA LYS A 161 5.70 -0.75 -14.50
C LYS A 161 6.69 -0.58 -15.65
N ALA A 162 6.49 -1.27 -16.77
CA ALA A 162 7.37 -1.17 -17.93
C ALA A 162 7.41 0.25 -18.52
N VAL A 163 6.24 0.90 -18.61
CA VAL A 163 6.16 2.28 -19.12
C VAL A 163 6.83 3.25 -18.14
N TYR A 164 6.57 3.13 -16.84
CA TYR A 164 7.16 4.04 -15.85
C TYR A 164 8.67 3.83 -15.70
N GLN A 165 9.17 2.59 -15.79
CA GLN A 165 10.60 2.31 -15.81
C GLN A 165 11.30 3.07 -16.94
N ALA A 166 10.70 3.14 -18.13
CA ALA A 166 11.29 3.88 -19.24
C ALA A 166 11.44 5.38 -18.93
N GLU A 167 10.46 5.99 -18.26
CA GLU A 167 10.55 7.40 -17.85
C GLU A 167 11.57 7.62 -16.71
N LEU A 168 11.62 6.72 -15.74
CA LEU A 168 12.64 6.76 -14.68
C LEU A 168 14.06 6.64 -15.25
N SER A 169 14.27 5.75 -16.22
CA SER A 169 15.55 5.60 -16.90
C SER A 169 15.94 6.85 -17.69
N LYS A 170 14.99 7.53 -18.35
CA LYS A 170 15.24 8.84 -18.99
C LYS A 170 15.62 9.92 -17.98
N ALA A 171 15.04 9.88 -16.79
CA ALA A 171 15.37 10.78 -15.68
C ALA A 171 16.68 10.42 -14.97
N GLY A 172 17.35 9.33 -15.35
CA GLY A 172 18.59 8.86 -14.72
C GLY A 172 18.39 8.24 -13.34
N LEU A 173 17.17 7.79 -13.03
CA LEU A 173 16.83 7.11 -11.78
C LEU A 173 17.03 5.59 -11.92
N GLY A 174 17.08 4.90 -10.77
CA GLY A 174 17.35 3.47 -10.70
C GLY A 174 16.21 2.57 -11.21
N GLU A 175 16.42 1.27 -11.12
CA GLU A 175 15.41 0.26 -11.45
C GLU A 175 14.28 0.23 -10.42
N ILE A 176 13.06 -0.04 -10.90
CA ILE A 176 11.86 -0.19 -10.08
C ILE A 176 11.98 -1.45 -9.23
N SER A 177 11.89 -1.25 -7.91
CA SER A 177 11.88 -2.28 -6.89
C SER A 177 10.48 -2.79 -6.52
N THR A 178 9.42 -2.24 -7.13
CA THR A 178 8.02 -2.60 -6.86
C THR A 178 7.76 -4.08 -7.09
N GLU A 179 7.26 -4.73 -6.05
CA GLU A 179 6.70 -6.08 -6.04
C GLU A 179 5.30 -6.03 -6.66
N ILE A 180 5.03 -6.83 -7.69
CA ILE A 180 3.71 -6.88 -8.34
C ILE A 180 3.25 -8.33 -8.35
N GLU A 181 2.24 -8.63 -7.55
CA GLU A 181 1.74 -9.99 -7.36
C GLU A 181 0.21 -10.01 -7.28
N GLN A 182 -0.38 -11.22 -7.37
CA GLN A 182 -1.79 -11.42 -7.06
C GLN A 182 -2.04 -11.09 -5.59
N ALA A 183 -3.18 -10.46 -5.29
CA ALA A 183 -3.49 -9.99 -3.95
C ALA A 183 -3.49 -11.15 -2.92
N PRO A 184 -2.60 -11.10 -1.90
CA PRO A 184 -2.67 -12.00 -0.77
C PRO A 184 -3.78 -11.55 0.19
N THR A 185 -3.95 -12.26 1.29
CA THR A 185 -4.79 -11.79 2.40
C THR A 185 -4.29 -10.44 2.90
N VAL A 186 -5.19 -9.45 2.96
CA VAL A 186 -4.96 -8.16 3.60
C VAL A 186 -5.44 -8.23 5.03
N TYR A 187 -4.56 -7.91 5.99
CA TYR A 187 -4.93 -7.75 7.38
C TYR A 187 -5.08 -6.27 7.69
N PHE A 188 -6.29 -5.84 8.06
CA PHE A 188 -6.53 -4.43 8.33
C PHE A 188 -5.83 -3.95 9.61
N ALA A 189 -5.27 -2.75 9.54
CA ALA A 189 -4.63 -2.10 10.68
C ALA A 189 -5.67 -1.60 11.69
N GLU A 190 -5.20 -1.26 12.87
CA GLU A 190 -5.99 -0.79 14.00
C GLU A 190 -6.86 0.43 13.62
N ALA A 191 -8.02 0.57 14.27
CA ALA A 191 -8.99 1.64 13.99
C ALA A 191 -8.41 3.07 14.07
N TYR A 192 -7.35 3.28 14.85
CA TYR A 192 -6.70 4.58 14.96
C TYR A 192 -5.84 4.92 13.73
N HIS A 193 -5.34 3.93 12.98
CA HIS A 193 -4.61 4.16 11.74
C HIS A 193 -5.51 4.51 10.56
N GLN A 194 -6.76 4.03 10.57
CA GLN A 194 -7.73 4.32 9.51
C GLN A 194 -7.99 5.83 9.42
N GLN A 195 -7.72 6.44 8.27
CA GLN A 195 -7.87 7.89 8.03
C GLN A 195 -7.13 8.74 9.07
N TYR A 196 -5.95 8.29 9.52
CA TYR A 196 -5.20 8.92 10.59
C TYR A 196 -4.95 10.42 10.37
N LEU A 197 -4.58 10.84 9.15
CA LEU A 197 -4.29 12.25 8.83
C LEU A 197 -5.54 13.13 8.76
N ALA A 198 -6.72 12.56 8.53
CA ALA A 198 -7.97 13.32 8.66
C ALA A 198 -8.30 13.59 10.13
N LYS A 199 -7.98 12.64 11.01
CA LYS A 199 -8.12 12.78 12.48
C LYS A 199 -7.03 13.65 13.10
N ASN A 200 -5.84 13.65 12.50
CA ASN A 200 -4.64 14.35 12.97
C ASN A 200 -4.00 15.15 11.82
N PRO A 201 -4.50 16.36 11.52
CA PRO A 201 -4.03 17.14 10.36
C PRO A 201 -2.55 17.53 10.41
N GLU A 202 -1.97 17.61 11.62
CA GLU A 202 -0.54 17.88 11.85
C GLU A 202 0.33 16.60 11.86
N GLY A 203 -0.27 15.45 11.55
CA GLY A 203 0.41 14.16 11.53
C GLY A 203 1.50 14.08 10.48
N TYR A 204 2.44 13.16 10.69
CA TYR A 204 3.56 12.93 9.76
C TYR A 204 3.05 12.52 8.37
N CYS A 205 3.48 13.24 7.35
CA CYS A 205 3.22 12.93 5.95
C CYS A 205 4.56 12.93 5.18
N GLY A 206 5.21 11.76 5.15
CA GLY A 206 6.49 11.55 4.46
C GLY A 206 6.39 11.18 2.98
N ILE A 207 5.18 11.17 2.41
CA ILE A 207 4.96 10.71 1.04
C ILE A 207 5.53 11.72 0.03
N GLY A 208 6.41 11.23 -0.85
CA GLY A 208 7.10 12.05 -1.85
C GLY A 208 7.50 11.21 -3.06
N GLY A 209 7.08 11.68 -4.24
CA GLY A 209 7.41 11.08 -5.53
C GLY A 209 8.84 11.35 -5.99
N THR A 210 9.18 10.77 -7.14
CA THR A 210 10.43 11.07 -7.86
C THR A 210 10.41 12.41 -8.61
N GLY A 211 9.22 12.99 -8.79
CA GLY A 211 8.99 14.14 -9.68
C GLY A 211 8.86 13.75 -11.17
N VAL A 212 8.93 12.46 -11.49
CA VAL A 212 8.69 11.93 -12.85
C VAL A 212 7.18 11.69 -13.01
N CYS A 213 6.63 12.14 -14.14
CA CYS A 213 5.21 11.97 -14.44
C CYS A 213 4.99 10.70 -15.27
N MET A 214 3.86 10.03 -15.04
CA MET A 214 3.39 8.95 -15.89
C MET A 214 2.99 9.53 -17.27
N PRO A 215 3.39 8.90 -18.39
CA PRO A 215 2.98 9.37 -19.71
C PRO A 215 1.46 9.35 -19.88
N PRO A 216 0.87 10.35 -20.56
CA PRO A 216 -0.58 10.44 -20.77
C PRO A 216 -1.19 9.23 -21.51
N SER A 217 -0.38 8.38 -22.17
CA SER A 217 -0.89 7.20 -22.88
C SER A 217 -1.47 6.11 -21.97
N LEU A 218 -1.29 6.21 -20.65
CA LEU A 218 -1.92 5.33 -19.65
C LEU A 218 -2.95 6.05 -18.77
N ALA A 219 -2.92 7.38 -18.71
CA ALA A 219 -4.02 8.15 -18.12
C ALA A 219 -5.11 8.24 -19.19
N GLY A 220 -6.17 7.45 -19.05
CA GLY A 220 -7.24 7.37 -20.05
C GLY A 220 -7.67 8.75 -20.58
N ASN A 221 -7.91 8.82 -21.90
CA ASN A 221 -8.67 9.93 -22.50
C ASN A 221 -10.10 9.95 -21.98
#